data_AF-A0A3C1PNH9-F1
#
_entry.id   AF-A0A3C1PNH9-F1
#
_cell.length_a   1.000
_cell.length_b   1.000
_cell.length_c   1.000
_cell.angle_alpha   90.00
_cell.angle_beta   90.00
_cell.angle_gamma   90.00
#
_symmetry.space_group_name_H-M   'P 1'
#
loop_
_entity.id
_entity.type
_entity.pdbx_description
1 polymer ?
#
loop_
_entity_poly.entity_id
_entity_poly.type
_entity_poly.pdbx_seq_one_letter_code
_entity_poly.pdbx_strand_id
1 'polypeptide(L)' 'MNHTFTAIDFETAVGKRYSICQIGLVRVENGNIVDEIDMLIQPPFNEYFPMNTSIHG' A
#
# COMPACT_ATOMS: atom_id res chain seq x y z
N MET A 1 -21.06 -3.68 17.37
CA MET A 1 -20.89 -4.81 16.45
C MET A 1 -19.42 -5.16 16.43
N ASN A 2 -19.07 -6.43 16.63
CA ASN A 2 -17.69 -6.90 16.53
C ASN A 2 -17.33 -7.02 15.05
N HIS A 3 -16.70 -5.97 14.51
CA HIS A 3 -16.23 -5.95 13.13
C HIS A 3 -14.74 -6.13 13.08
N THR A 4 -14.33 -6.95 12.13
CA THR A 4 -12.96 -7.37 11.94
C THR A 4 -12.66 -7.24 10.45
N PHE A 5 -11.75 -6.35 10.10
CA PHE A 5 -11.38 -6.08 8.71
C PHE A 5 -9.91 -5.68 8.60
N THR A 6 -9.40 -5.68 7.38
CA THR A 6 -8.07 -5.16 7.08
C THR A 6 -8.23 -4.04 6.05
N ALA A 7 -7.80 -2.84 6.39
CA ALA A 7 -7.66 -1.76 5.42
C ALA A 7 -6.37 -2.01 4.61
N ILE A 8 -6.47 -1.80 3.29
CA ILE A 8 -5.38 -2.02 2.34
C ILE A 8 -5.22 -0.75 1.53
N ASP A 9 -3.98 -0.27 1.43
CA ASP A 9 -3.62 0.89 0.63
C ASP A 9 -2.42 0.56 -0.26
N PHE A 10 -2.45 1.04 -1.51
CA PHE A 10 -1.45 0.72 -2.53
C PHE A 10 -0.92 1.98 -3.19
N GLU A 11 0.41 2.11 -3.20
CA GLU A 11 1.08 3.10 -4.04
C GLU A 11 1.59 2.47 -5.33
N THR A 12 1.69 3.28 -6.39
CA THR A 12 2.12 2.81 -7.70
C THR A 12 3.35 3.55 -8.21
N ALA A 13 4.29 2.84 -8.82
CA ALA A 13 5.49 3.40 -9.42
C ALA A 13 5.25 4.08 -10.77
N VAL A 14 4.23 3.65 -11.51
CA VAL A 14 3.78 4.29 -12.77
C VAL A 14 2.26 4.42 -12.80
N GLY A 15 1.70 5.05 -13.84
CA GLY A 15 0.24 5.22 -14.02
C GLY A 15 -0.55 3.93 -14.32
N LYS A 16 -0.08 2.76 -13.86
CA LYS A 16 -0.66 1.44 -14.12
C LYS A 16 -0.83 0.67 -12.81
N ARG A 17 -1.99 0.07 -12.61
CA ARG A 17 -2.34 -0.66 -11.37
C ARG A 17 -1.46 -1.87 -11.05
N TYR A 18 -0.78 -2.44 -12.06
CA TYR A 18 0.14 -3.56 -11.84
C TYR A 18 1.50 -3.13 -11.25
N SER A 19 1.77 -1.83 -11.15
CA SER A 19 3.07 -1.28 -10.78
C SER A 19 3.16 -0.92 -9.30
N ILE A 20 2.53 -1.70 -8.43
CA ILE A 20 2.53 -1.44 -6.99
C ILE A 20 3.99 -1.33 -6.50
N CYS A 21 4.30 -0.26 -5.77
CA CYS A 21 5.64 0.00 -5.22
C CYS A 21 5.69 0.01 -3.69
N GLN A 22 4.53 0.15 -3.04
CA GLN A 22 4.39 0.06 -1.60
C GLN A 22 2.98 -0.44 -1.27
N ILE A 23 2.85 -1.14 -0.15
CA ILE A 23 1.56 -1.53 0.43
C ILE A 23 1.53 -1.20 1.92
N GLY A 24 0.42 -0.60 2.35
CA GLY A 24 0.05 -0.46 3.74
C GLY A 24 -1.11 -1.39 4.09
N LEU A 25 -0.99 -2.12 5.21
CA LEU A 25 -2.05 -2.99 5.73
C LEU A 25 -2.32 -2.63 7.19
N VAL A 26 -3.58 -2.39 7.53
CA VAL A 26 -4.01 -2.11 8.93
C VAL A 26 -5.11 -3.08 9.31
N ARG A 27 -4.84 -3.94 10.30
CA ARG A 27 -5.80 -4.89 10.85
C ARG A 27 -6.59 -4.22 11.98
N VAL A 28 -7.92 -4.19 11.83
CA VAL A 28 -8.83 -3.68 12.85
C VAL A 28 -9.70 -4.80 13.39
N GLU A 29 -9.74 -4.94 14.72
CA GLU A 29 -10.59 -5.89 15.43
C GLU A 29 -11.37 -5.16 16.53
N ASN A 30 -12.70 -5.26 16.46
CA ASN A 30 -13.62 -4.63 17.42
C ASN A 30 -13.39 -3.11 17.56
N GLY A 31 -13.03 -2.46 16.45
CA GLY A 31 -12.73 -1.02 16.41
C GLY A 31 -11.32 -0.64 16.87
N ASN A 32 -10.47 -1.59 17.25
CA ASN A 32 -9.08 -1.34 17.64
C ASN A 32 -8.13 -1.80 16.54
N ILE A 33 -7.10 -1.01 16.26
CA ILE A 33 -5.97 -1.44 15.43
C ILE A 33 -5.16 -2.47 16.23
N VAL A 34 -4.91 -3.63 15.65
CA VAL A 34 -4.17 -4.72 16.32
C VAL A 34 -2.90 -5.13 15.57
N ASP A 35 -2.75 -4.73 14.32
CA ASP A 35 -1.54 -4.97 13.52
C ASP A 35 -1.43 -3.94 12.39
N GLU A 36 -0.20 -3.59 12.04
CA GLU A 36 0.14 -2.62 10.99
C GLU A 36 1.38 -3.09 10.25
N ILE A 37 1.30 -3.13 8.92
CA ILE A 37 2.41 -3.47 8.03
C ILE A 37 2.57 -2.35 7.01
N ASP A 38 3.80 -1.88 6.84
CA ASP A 38 4.23 -1.01 5.76
C ASP A 38 5.46 -1.65 5.09
N MET A 39 5.40 -1.82 3.77
CA MET A 39 6.48 -2.48 3.04
C MET A 39 6.59 -2.01 1.59
N LEU A 40 7.85 -1.85 1.15
CA LEU A 40 8.19 -1.59 -0.24
C LEU A 40 8.09 -2.87 -1.07
N ILE A 41 7.67 -2.70 -2.32
CA ILE A 41 7.53 -3.76 -3.33
C ILE A 41 8.29 -3.32 -4.57
N GLN A 42 9.10 -4.21 -5.15
CA GLN A 42 9.72 -3.93 -6.44
C GLN A 42 8.68 -4.11 -7.57
N PRO A 43 8.33 -3.06 -8.34
CA PRO A 43 7.37 -3.16 -9.42
C PRO A 43 7.97 -3.94 -10.61
N PRO A 44 7.13 -4.47 -11.52
CA PRO A 44 7.60 -5.09 -12.76
C PRO A 44 8.56 -4.17 -13.52
N PHE A 45 9.63 -4.74 -14.09
CA PHE A 45 10.69 -4.02 -14.80
C PHE A 45 11.48 -2.99 -13.97
N ASN A 46 11.17 -2.83 -12.68
CA ASN A 46 11.79 -1.85 -11.78
C ASN A 46 11.74 -0.41 -12.35
N GLU A 47 10.63 -0.06 -12.99
CA GLU A 47 10.40 1.25 -13.61
C GLU A 47 9.63 2.18 -12.67
N TYR A 48 10.03 3.45 -12.63
CA TYR A 48 9.42 4.49 -11.80
C TYR A 48 9.28 5.78 -12.59
N PHE A 49 8.08 6.37 -12.56
CA PHE A 49 7.84 7.67 -13.17
C PHE A 49 8.18 8.80 -12.19
N PRO A 50 8.83 9.89 -12.65
CA PRO A 50 9.19 11.01 -11.77
C PRO A 50 8.01 11.61 -11.02
N MET A 51 6.83 11.69 -11.64
CA MET A 51 5.62 12.19 -10.99
C MET A 51 5.21 11.29 -9.81
N ASN A 52 5.15 9.97 -10.02
CA ASN A 52 4.80 9.02 -8.96
C ASN A 52 5.81 9.07 -7.81
N THR A 53 7.10 9.08 -8.13
CA THR A 53 8.17 9.21 -7.12
C THR A 53 8.04 10.52 -6.34
N SER A 54 7.69 11.64 -7.00
CA SER A 54 7.51 12.92 -6.31
C SER A 54 6.30 12.96 -5.36
N ILE A 55 5.30 12.11 -5.57
CA ILE A 55 4.08 12.04 -4.74
C ILE A 55 4.24 11.01 -3.62
N HIS A 56 4.81 9.84 -3.93
CA HIS A 56 4.86 8.70 -3.01
C HIS A 56 6.17 8.62 -2.20
N GLY A 57 7.24 9.29 -2.66
CA GLY A 57 8.60 9.19 -2.10
C GLY A 57 9.52 8.29 -2.91
#